data_AF-A0A2V6MVG3-F1
#
_entry.id   AF-A0A2V6MVG3-F1
#
_cell.length_a   1.000
_cell.length_b   1.000
_cell.length_c   1.000
_cell.angle_alpha   90.00
_cell.angle_beta   90.00
_cell.angle_gamma   90.00
#
_symmetry.space_group_name_H-M   'P 1'
#
loop_
_entity.id
_entity.type
_entity.pdbx_description
1 polymer ?
#
loop_
_entity_poly.entity_id
_entity_poly.type
_entity_poly.pdbx_seq_one_letter_code
_entity_poly.pdbx_strand_id
1 'polypeptide(L)' 'MQTRDEIFDDANGDLAIGELESAVAKYQRCVDLDPNFFDGWHALGMALMKIGRFNEAIEAGKKAVALKPNDQIGWTSLSL' A
#
# COMPACT_ATOMS: atom_id res chain seq x y z
N MET A 1 7.01 -14.10 16.04
CA MET A 1 5.89 -13.77 15.14
C MET A 1 6.29 -12.46 14.50
N GLN A 2 6.59 -12.43 13.20
CA GLN A 2 6.98 -11.18 12.52
C GLN A 2 5.80 -10.20 12.61
N THR A 3 6.07 -9.01 13.12
CA THR A 3 5.05 -7.95 13.20
C THR A 3 4.87 -7.27 11.85
N ARG A 4 3.73 -6.61 11.62
CA ARG A 4 3.49 -5.84 10.39
C ARG A 4 4.60 -4.83 10.11
N ASP A 5 5.20 -4.29 11.17
CA ASP A 5 6.24 -3.26 11.11
C ASP A 5 7.56 -3.85 10.59
N GLU A 6 7.93 -5.03 11.09
CA GLU A 6 9.11 -5.76 10.61
C GLU A 6 8.98 -6.18 9.13
N ILE A 7 7.80 -6.64 8.72
CA ILE A 7 7.56 -7.02 7.31
C ILE A 7 7.57 -5.78 6.42
N PHE A 8 7.10 -4.64 6.93
CA PHE A 8 7.11 -3.37 6.21
C PHE A 8 8.53 -2.84 6.01
N ASP A 9 9.38 -2.89 7.05
CA ASP A 9 10.79 -2.50 6.95
C ASP A 9 11.54 -3.39 5.95
N ASP A 10 11.33 -4.70 6.02
CA ASP A 10 11.89 -5.68 5.08
C ASP A 10 11.42 -5.41 3.64
N ALA A 11 10.13 -5.16 3.43
CA ALA A 11 9.57 -4.77 2.12
C ALA A 11 10.19 -3.48 1.56
N ASN A 12 10.49 -2.52 2.43
CA ASN A 12 11.13 -1.27 2.05
C ASN A 12 12.60 -1.48 1.65
N GLY A 13 13.29 -2.42 2.31
CA GLY A 13 14.60 -2.92 1.90
C GLY A 13 14.58 -3.51 0.49
N ASP A 14 13.65 -4.42 0.19
CA ASP A 14 13.48 -5.01 -1.14
C ASP A 14 13.16 -3.96 -2.21
N LEU A 15 12.31 -2.98 -1.87
CA LEU A 15 11.99 -1.87 -2.76
C LEU A 15 13.25 -1.05 -3.11
N ALA A 16 14.16 -0.86 -2.14
CA ALA A 16 15.39 -0.10 -2.32
C ALA A 16 16.43 -0.82 -3.20
N ILE A 17 16.51 -2.15 -3.11
CA ILE A 17 17.41 -2.97 -3.95
C ILE A 17 16.83 -3.27 -5.34
N GLY A 18 15.57 -2.91 -5.59
CA GLY A 18 14.89 -3.09 -6.88
C GLY A 18 14.11 -4.41 -7.00
N GLU A 19 13.98 -5.18 -5.92
CA GLU A 19 13.20 -6.40 -5.83
C GLU A 19 11.70 -6.07 -5.65
N LEU A 20 11.13 -5.45 -6.67
CA LEU A 20 9.79 -4.89 -6.60
C LEU A 20 8.69 -5.96 -6.41
N GLU A 21 8.84 -7.15 -7.02
CA GLU A 21 7.85 -8.23 -6.86
C GLU A 21 7.87 -8.80 -5.43
N SER A 22 9.06 -8.99 -4.86
CA SER A 22 9.24 -9.40 -3.47
C SER A 22 8.70 -8.37 -2.49
N ALA A 23 8.96 -7.07 -2.73
CA ALA A 23 8.41 -5.97 -1.95
C ALA A 23 6.87 -5.96 -1.98
N VAL A 24 6.25 -6.10 -3.16
CA VAL A 24 4.78 -6.18 -3.30
C VAL A 24 4.22 -7.33 -2.46
N ALA A 25 4.80 -8.53 -2.54
CA ALA A 25 4.33 -9.67 -1.76
C ALA A 25 4.40 -9.43 -0.24
N LYS A 26 5.44 -8.74 0.23
CA LYS A 26 5.61 -8.37 1.65
C LYS A 26 4.63 -7.28 2.08
N TYR A 27 4.44 -6.23 1.27
CA TYR A 27 3.43 -5.21 1.52
C TYR A 27 2.01 -5.80 1.54
N GLN A 28 1.72 -6.77 0.67
CA GLN A 28 0.46 -7.52 0.68
C GLN A 28 0.25 -8.22 2.03
N ARG A 29 1.30 -8.86 2.57
CA ARG A 29 1.24 -9.47 3.91
C ARG A 29 1.03 -8.43 5.01
N CYS A 30 1.64 -7.25 4.93
CA CYS A 30 1.41 -6.18 5.90
C CYS A 30 -0.06 -5.77 5.96
N VAL A 31 -0.70 -5.59 4.81
CA VAL A 31 -2.12 -5.21 4.75
C VAL A 31 -3.06 -6.37 5.07
N ASP A 32 -2.62 -7.62 4.90
CA ASP A 32 -3.38 -8.80 5.32
C ASP A 32 -3.36 -8.98 6.84
N LEU A 33 -2.19 -8.74 7.46
CA LEU A 33 -2.01 -8.73 8.91
C LEU A 33 -2.75 -7.57 9.58
N ASP A 34 -2.68 -6.38 9.00
CA ASP A 34 -3.43 -5.23 9.46
C ASP A 34 -4.06 -4.48 8.29
N PRO A 35 -5.35 -4.75 8.01
CA PRO A 35 -6.05 -4.10 6.92
C PRO A 35 -6.32 -2.61 7.16
N ASN A 36 -6.05 -2.10 8.36
CA ASN A 36 -6.14 -0.68 8.69
C ASN A 36 -4.79 0.05 8.62
N PHE A 37 -3.75 -0.60 8.11
CA PHE A 37 -2.43 -0.04 8.01
C PHE A 37 -2.28 0.83 6.74
N PHE A 38 -2.46 2.14 6.92
CA PHE A 38 -2.37 3.13 5.85
C PHE A 38 -1.04 3.06 5.08
N ASP A 39 0.08 3.09 5.79
CA ASP A 39 1.42 3.06 5.18
C ASP A 39 1.65 1.80 4.35
N GLY A 40 1.13 0.64 4.81
CA GLY A 40 1.18 -0.60 4.06
C GLY A 40 0.44 -0.53 2.72
N TRP A 41 -0.79 -0.02 2.72
CA TRP A 41 -1.57 0.16 1.49
C TRP A 41 -0.95 1.20 0.54
N HIS A 42 -0.41 2.29 1.09
CA HIS A 42 0.27 3.31 0.31
C HIS A 42 1.54 2.77 -0.35
N ALA A 43 2.40 2.07 0.40
CA ALA A 43 3.62 1.47 -0.11
C ALA A 43 3.34 0.33 -1.11
N LEU A 44 2.30 -0.48 -0.87
CA LEU A 44 1.82 -1.49 -1.82
C LEU A 44 1.45 -0.86 -3.16
N GLY A 45 0.66 0.22 -3.12
CA GLY A 45 0.27 0.97 -4.32
C GLY A 45 1.47 1.52 -5.10
N MET A 46 2.46 2.11 -4.40
CA MET A 46 3.69 2.60 -5.03
C MET A 46 4.50 1.48 -5.68
N ALA A 47 4.66 0.35 -4.99
CA ALA A 47 5.39 -0.81 -5.50
C ALA A 47 4.70 -1.41 -6.74
N LEU A 48 3.36 -1.54 -6.69
CA LEU A 48 2.52 -1.98 -7.81
C LEU A 48 2.62 -1.05 -9.03
N MET A 49 2.66 0.28 -8.83
CA MET A 49 2.89 1.23 -9.92
C MET A 49 4.26 1.04 -10.58
N LYS A 50 5.31 0.77 -9.78
CA LYS A 50 6.66 0.57 -10.30
C LYS A 50 6.78 -0.70 -11.17
N ILE A 51 6.01 -1.74 -10.88
CA ILE A 51 5.96 -2.96 -11.70
C ILE A 51 4.92 -2.90 -12.83
N GLY A 52 4.23 -1.77 -13.00
CA GLY A 52 3.23 -1.57 -14.05
C GLY A 52 1.86 -2.21 -13.78
N ARG A 53 1.60 -2.67 -12.55
CA ARG A 53 0.29 -3.21 -12.14
C ARG A 53 -0.64 -2.09 -11.66
N PHE A 54 -1.06 -1.25 -12.61
CA PHE A 54 -1.85 -0.05 -12.30
C PHE A 54 -3.24 -0.35 -11.72
N ASN A 55 -3.92 -1.42 -12.16
CA ASN A 55 -5.24 -1.77 -11.62
C ASN A 55 -5.19 -2.09 -10.13
N GLU A 56 -4.25 -2.95 -9.72
CA GLU A 56 -4.07 -3.31 -8.31
C GLU A 56 -3.59 -2.11 -7.49
N ALA A 57 -2.73 -1.25 -8.07
CA ALA A 57 -2.30 -0.02 -7.41
C ALA A 57 -3.47 0.93 -7.11
N ILE A 58 -4.44 1.03 -8.03
CA ILE A 58 -5.66 1.83 -7.83
C ILE A 58 -6.50 1.25 -6.70
N GLU A 59 -6.65 -0.07 -6.62
CA GLU A 59 -7.38 -0.72 -5.53
C GLU A 59 -6.70 -0.50 -4.17
N ALA A 60 -5.37 -0.65 -4.13
CA ALA A 60 -4.58 -0.38 -2.93
C ALA A 60 -4.70 1.09 -2.49
N GLY A 61 -4.61 2.04 -3.44
CA GLY A 61 -4.81 3.46 -3.19
C GLY A 61 -6.21 3.78 -2.68
N LYS A 62 -7.26 3.16 -3.24
CA LYS A 62 -8.64 3.30 -2.74
C LYS A 62 -8.77 2.84 -1.28
N LYS A 63 -8.11 1.73 -0.91
CA LYS A 63 -8.09 1.25 0.47
C LYS A 63 -7.35 2.19 1.40
N ALA A 64 -6.15 2.67 1.02
CA ALA A 64 -5.41 3.67 1.79
C ALA A 64 -6.25 4.93 2.06
N VAL A 65 -6.91 5.43 1.01
CA VAL A 65 -7.80 6.59 1.06
C VAL A 65 -9.02 6.34 1.96
N ALA A 66 -9.62 5.14 1.91
CA ALA A 66 -10.73 4.77 2.79
C ALA A 66 -10.32 4.69 4.28
N LEU A 67 -9.05 4.41 4.59
CA LEU A 67 -8.53 4.32 5.96
C LEU A 67 -8.21 5.69 6.57
N LYS A 68 -7.77 6.64 5.74
CA LYS A 68 -7.58 8.04 6.10
C LYS A 68 -8.56 8.92 5.32
N PRO A 69 -9.87 8.81 5.56
CA PRO A 69 -10.85 9.67 4.90
C PRO A 69 -10.67 11.14 5.28
N ASN A 70 -9.94 11.42 6.37
CA ASN A 70 -9.70 12.77 6.88
C ASN A 70 -8.58 13.55 6.15
N ASP A 71 -7.80 12.90 5.28
CA ASP A 71 -6.89 13.60 4.35
C ASP A 71 -7.62 14.00 3.06
N GLN A 72 -8.85 13.50 2.88
CA GLN A 72 -9.60 13.65 1.66
C GLN A 72 -10.56 14.84 1.69
N ILE A 73 -9.98 16.00 1.44
CA ILE A 73 -10.65 17.14 0.75
C ILE A 73 -11.24 16.69 -0.62
N GLY A 74 -11.00 15.46 -1.07
CA GLY A 74 -11.48 14.89 -2.34
C GLY A 74 -12.93 14.38 -2.40
N TRP A 75 -13.74 14.47 -1.33
CA TRP A 75 -15.17 14.11 -1.42
C TRP A 75 -16.04 15.16 -2.12
N THR A 76 -15.57 16.40 -2.30
CA THR A 76 -16.33 17.45 -3.00
C THR A 76 -16.49 17.21 -4.50
N SER A 77 -15.80 16.22 -5.10
CA SER A 77 -15.94 15.90 -6.53
C SER A 77 -16.92 14.76 -6.83
N LEU A 78 -17.51 14.11 -5.82
CA LEU A 78 -18.49 13.03 -6.02
C LEU A 78 -19.93 13.41 -5.62
N SER A 79 -20.16 14.68 -5.25
CA SER A 79 -21.50 15.21 -4.92
C SER A 79 -21.98 16.18 -6.00
N LEU A 80 -21.98 15.72 -7.26
CA LEU A 80 -22.77 16.36 -8.32
C LEU A 80 -24.23 15.90 -8.21
#